data_AF-A0A535XY87-F1
#
_entry.id   AF-A0A535XY87-F1
#
_cell.length_a   1.000
_cell.length_b   1.000
_cell.length_c   1.000
_cell.angle_alpha   90.00
_cell.angle_beta   90.00
_cell.angle_gamma   90.00
#
_symmetry.space_group_name_H-M   'P 1'
#
loop_
_entity.id
_entity.type
_entity.pdbx_description
1 polymer ?
#
loop_
_entity_poly.entity_id
_entity_poly.type
_entity_poly.pdbx_seq_one_letter_code
_entity_poly.pdbx_strand_id
1 'polypeptide(L)' 'NDMRCPPGNSEMVFHILRTLGREVEMIRYPAESHVMLAIGRPDRRVDRIERIVGWFEKHLGSATKD' A
#
# COMPACT_ATOMS: atom_id res chain seq x y z
N ASN A 1 -12.40 -5.78 -1.27
CA ASN A 1 -13.45 -6.01 -2.28
C ASN A 1 -13.20 -5.18 -3.53
N ASP A 2 -11.98 -5.22 -4.06
CA ASP A 2 -11.68 -4.65 -5.36
C ASP A 2 -11.98 -5.71 -6.43
N MET A 3 -12.99 -5.46 -7.25
CA MET A 3 -13.42 -6.36 -8.32
C MET A 3 -12.82 -5.98 -9.69
N ARG A 4 -12.23 -4.78 -9.82
CA ARG A 4 -11.52 -4.34 -11.03
C ARG A 4 -10.10 -4.90 -11.03
N CYS A 5 -9.47 -4.89 -9.86
CA CYS A 5 -8.16 -5.45 -9.60
C CYS A 5 -8.24 -6.35 -8.36
N PRO A 6 -8.56 -7.64 -8.53
CA PRO A 6 -8.67 -8.57 -7.42
C PRO A 6 -7.38 -8.62 -6.58
N PRO A 7 -7.49 -8.75 -5.24
CA PRO A 7 -6.34 -8.70 -4.34
C PRO A 7 -5.31 -9.81 -4.59
N GLY A 8 -5.73 -10.93 -5.19
CA GLY A 8 -4.83 -12.02 -5.58
C GLY A 8 -3.69 -11.57 -6.50
N ASN A 9 -3.90 -10.53 -7.31
CA ASN A 9 -2.86 -9.96 -8.16
C ASN A 9 -1.72 -9.35 -7.31
N SER A 10 -2.07 -8.58 -6.26
CA SER A 10 -1.09 -8.01 -5.33
C SER A 10 -0.45 -9.06 -4.43
N GLU A 11 -1.23 -10.05 -3.97
CA GLU A 11 -0.72 -11.18 -3.18
C GLU A 11 0.34 -11.97 -3.94
N MET A 12 0.13 -12.22 -5.23
CA MET A 12 1.09 -12.91 -6.09
C MET A 12 2.42 -12.15 -6.16
N VAL A 13 2.39 -10.83 -6.43
CA VAL A 13 3.61 -10.00 -6.48
C VAL A 13 4.29 -9.93 -5.12
N PHE A 14 3.53 -9.75 -4.03
CA PHE A 14 4.05 -9.77 -2.67
C PHE A 14 4.78 -11.09 -2.37
N HIS A 15 4.18 -12.23 -2.70
CA HIS A 15 4.78 -13.54 -2.52
C HIS A 15 6.07 -13.69 -3.32
N ILE A 16 6.08 -13.31 -4.60
CA ILE A 16 7.27 -13.36 -5.46
C ILE A 16 8.41 -12.52 -4.85
N LEU A 17 8.14 -11.28 -4.44
CA LEU A 17 9.15 -10.40 -3.85
C LEU A 17 9.71 -10.96 -2.53
N ARG A 18 8.85 -11.51 -1.67
CA ARG A 18 9.27 -12.17 -0.43
C ARG A 18 10.16 -13.38 -0.69
N THR A 19 9.79 -14.23 -1.65
CA THR A 19 10.57 -15.41 -2.04
C THR A 19 11.94 -15.04 -2.61
N LEU A 20 12.05 -13.90 -3.30
CA LEU A 20 13.31 -13.36 -3.81
C LEU A 20 14.15 -12.63 -2.73
N GLY A 21 13.73 -12.61 -1.46
CA GLY A 21 14.44 -11.93 -0.38
C GLY A 21 14.43 -10.40 -0.50
N ARG A 22 13.48 -9.83 -1.26
CA ARG A 22 13.34 -8.37 -1.36
C ARG A 22 12.61 -7.83 -0.15
N GLU A 23 12.98 -6.61 0.25
CA GLU A 23 12.19 -5.84 1.20
C GLU A 23 10.86 -5.46 0.54
N VAL A 24 9.75 -5.82 1.18
CA VAL A 24 8.41 -5.61 0.63
C VAL A 24 7.39 -5.58 1.76
N GLU A 25 6.42 -4.67 1.65
CA GLU A 25 5.26 -4.57 2.54
C GLU A 25 3.96 -4.64 1.70
N MET A 26 2.95 -5.36 2.18
CA MET A 26 1.62 -5.40 1.57
C MET A 26 0.56 -5.11 2.62
N ILE A 27 -0.25 -4.09 2.37
CA ILE A 27 -1.32 -3.64 3.26
C ILE A 27 -2.66 -4.05 2.65
N ARG A 28 -3.48 -4.76 3.42
CA ARG A 28 -4.82 -5.16 3.00
C ARG A 28 -5.87 -4.40 3.79
N TYR A 29 -6.73 -3.65 3.11
CA TYR A 29 -7.87 -2.96 3.71
C TYR A 29 -9.15 -3.79 3.50
N PRO A 30 -9.69 -4.46 4.53
CA PRO A 30 -10.89 -5.29 4.40
C PRO A 30 -12.11 -4.43 4.03
N ALA A 31 -13.08 -4.99 3.31
CA ALA A 31 -14.31 -4.31 2.88
C ALA A 31 -14.18 -3.08 1.97
N GLU A 32 -12.96 -2.60 1.69
CA GLU A 32 -12.72 -1.49 0.76
C GLU A 32 -12.80 -1.93 -0.71
N SER A 33 -13.22 -1.02 -1.59
CA SER A 33 -13.36 -1.26 -3.04
C SER A 33 -12.21 -0.62 -3.85
N HIS A 34 -12.26 -0.75 -5.18
CA HIS A 34 -11.27 -0.11 -6.08
C HIS A 34 -11.14 1.40 -5.87
N VAL A 35 -12.24 2.06 -5.50
CA VAL A 35 -12.32 3.53 -5.36
C VAL A 35 -12.11 3.99 -3.90
N MET A 36 -11.47 3.16 -3.07
CA MET A 36 -11.18 3.45 -1.66
C MET A 36 -10.51 4.81 -1.43
N LEU A 37 -9.63 5.22 -2.35
CA LEU A 37 -8.96 6.52 -2.24
C LEU A 37 -9.93 7.71 -2.21
N ALA A 38 -11.07 7.60 -2.91
CA ALA A 38 -12.06 8.66 -3.00
C ALA A 38 -13.15 8.53 -1.93
N ILE A 39 -13.66 7.32 -1.71
CA ILE A 39 -14.89 7.08 -0.91
C ILE A 39 -14.73 6.08 0.23
N GLY A 40 -13.51 5.57 0.45
CA GLY A 40 -13.23 4.62 1.52
C GLY A 40 -13.40 5.24 2.89
N ARG A 41 -13.46 4.39 3.92
CA ARG A 41 -13.59 4.91 5.29
C ARG A 41 -12.43 5.86 5.62
N PRO A 42 -12.69 7.03 6.23
CA PRO A 42 -11.67 8.06 6.44
C PRO A 42 -10.42 7.57 7.17
N ASP A 43 -10.58 6.73 8.19
CA ASP A 43 -9.49 6.13 8.97
C ASP A 43 -8.49 5.36 8.08
N ARG A 44 -9.01 4.59 7.12
CA ARG A 44 -8.18 3.79 6.21
C ARG A 44 -7.52 4.63 5.12
N ARG A 45 -8.14 5.74 4.73
CA ARG A 45 -7.55 6.70 3.77
C ARG A 45 -6.36 7.43 4.39
N VAL A 46 -6.46 7.80 5.67
CA VAL A 46 -5.35 8.39 6.44
C VAL A 46 -4.21 7.39 6.57
N ASP A 47 -4.44 6.18 7.11
CA ASP A 47 -3.40 5.14 7.25
C ASP A 47 -2.72 4.82 5.92
N ARG A 48 -3.47 4.76 4.82
CA ARG A 48 -2.89 4.56 3.47
C ARG A 48 -1.89 5.65 3.11
N ILE A 49 -2.23 6.91 3.32
CA ILE A 49 -1.35 8.04 2.96
C ILE A 49 -0.11 8.03 3.86
N GLU A 50 -0.28 7.84 5.17
CA GLU A 50 0.80 7.78 6.14
C GLU A 50 1.81 6.67 5.81
N ARG A 51 1.34 5.48 5.44
CA ARG A 51 2.22 4.37 5.03
C ARG A 51 2.97 4.64 3.74
N ILE A 52 2.32 5.27 2.76
CA ILE A 52 2.99 5.63 1.50
C ILE A 52 4.10 6.65 1.77
N VAL A 53 3.82 7.68 2.56
CA VAL A 53 4.81 8.70 2.93
C VAL A 53 5.95 8.06 3.72
N GLY A 54 5.64 7.27 4.76
CA GLY A 54 6.65 6.60 5.59
C GLY A 54 7.54 5.63 4.80
N TRP A 55 6.99 4.92 3.80
CA TRP A 55 7.78 4.08 2.92
C TRP A 55 8.77 4.91 2.07
N PHE A 56 8.31 6.03 1.50
CA PHE A 56 9.20 6.93 0.76
C PHE A 56 10.25 7.58 1.65
N GLU A 57 9.89 8.05 2.84
CA GLU A 57 10.85 8.61 3.81
C GLU A 57 11.93 7.59 4.18
N LYS A 58 11.54 6.33 4.42
CA LYS A 58 12.48 5.26 4.75
C LYS A 58 13.48 4.95 3.63
N HIS A 59 13.02 4.93 2.38
CA HIS A 59 13.82 4.42 1.25
C HIS A 59 14.45 5.50 0.37
N LEU A 60 13.87 6.70 0.32
CA LEU A 60 14.39 7.84 -0.45
C LEU A 60 14.96 8.94 0.45
N GLY A 61 14.70 8.87 1.76
CA GLY A 61 14.99 9.95 2.71
C GLY A 61 13.94 11.05 2.65
N SER A 62 13.79 11.80 3.76
CA SER A 62 13.12 13.10 3.70
C SER A 62 14.06 14.06 2.99
N ALA A 63 13.65 14.65 1.87
CA ALA A 63 14.36 15.80 1.32
C ALA A 63 14.24 16.95 2.34
N THR A 64 15.23 17.09 3.22
CA THR A 64 15.45 18.33 3.97
C THR A 64 15.79 19.40 2.94
N LYS A 65 14.84 20.30 2.71
CA LYS A 65 15.17 21.62 2.16
C LYS A 65 15.94 22.35 3.25
N ASP A 66 17.25 22.43 3.08
CA ASP A 66 18.02 23.56 3.60
C ASP A 66 17.58 24.86 2.90
#